data_AF-A0AAW0ECZ4-F1
#
_entry.id   AF-A0AAW0ECZ4-F1
#
_cell.length_a   1.000
_cell.length_b   1.000
_cell.length_c   1.000
_cell.angle_alpha   90.00
_cell.angle_beta   90.00
_cell.angle_gamma   90.00
#
_symmetry.space_group_name_H-M   'P 1'
#
loop_
_entity.id
_entity.type
_entity.pdbx_description
1 polymer ?
#
loop_
_entity_poly.entity_id
_entity_poly.type
_entity_poly.pdbx_seq_one_letter_code
_entity_poly.pdbx_strand_id
1 'polypeptide(L)'
;MPPIGRYAFASRLRLSGCISNSRSITLDAGAIQRMKRPTRGGQNLSLRYRRLEQSLRGKDALQRDIRARESDAAADAPFLASGVTQDVSRYFRGLEIPHEPKPPQSDECCMSGCAVCVYDLYEESLEAYQQSLAVFRLALQSSGVAEESWPQHTRIKNAASSKKTVTLTAFEELEQSLKAKKDPILSEVTSPIQRRQNPTWTVSELFECVQWLAFSRR
;
A
#
# COMPACT_ATOMS: atom_id res chain seq x y z
N MET A 1 42.45 11.86 -38.32
CA MET A 1 42.34 13.34 -38.23
C MET A 1 41.78 13.91 -39.51
N PRO A 2 40.53 14.37 -39.50
CA PRO A 2 40.07 15.50 -40.31
C PRO A 2 39.56 16.66 -39.41
N PRO A 3 39.52 17.91 -39.94
CA PRO A 3 39.47 19.11 -39.12
C PRO A 3 38.08 19.52 -38.63
N ILE A 4 38.12 20.19 -37.48
CA ILE A 4 37.03 20.81 -36.73
C ILE A 4 36.44 21.98 -37.52
N GLY A 5 35.22 21.81 -38.03
CA GLY A 5 34.42 22.86 -38.67
C GLY A 5 33.40 23.46 -37.71
N ARG A 6 33.71 24.64 -37.18
CA ARG A 6 32.81 25.50 -36.39
C ARG A 6 31.68 26.01 -37.28
N TYR A 7 30.42 25.77 -36.91
CA TYR A 7 29.28 26.52 -37.43
C TYR A 7 28.63 27.33 -36.31
N ALA A 8 28.73 28.65 -36.47
CA ALA A 8 28.19 29.65 -35.57
C ALA A 8 26.66 29.71 -35.68
N PHE A 9 25.97 29.44 -34.56
CA PHE A 9 24.56 29.79 -34.42
C PHE A 9 24.46 31.28 -34.06
N ALA A 10 24.32 32.12 -35.09
CA ALA A 10 23.82 33.47 -34.92
C ALA A 10 22.37 33.51 -35.40
N SER A 11 21.42 33.60 -34.48
CA SER A 11 20.03 33.94 -34.80
C SER A 11 19.48 34.84 -33.71
N ARG A 12 19.54 36.14 -34.01
CA ARG A 12 18.95 37.25 -33.27
C ARG A 12 17.47 36.98 -33.02
N LEU A 13 17.08 36.86 -31.75
CA LEU A 13 15.72 37.12 -31.31
C LEU A 13 15.50 38.63 -31.37
N ARG A 14 14.73 39.10 -32.35
CA ARG A 14 14.16 40.46 -32.36
C ARG A 14 12.78 40.39 -31.72
N LEU A 15 12.67 40.94 -30.50
CA LEU A 15 11.40 41.42 -29.99
C LEU A 15 10.98 42.67 -30.77
N SER A 16 9.77 42.69 -31.33
CA SER A 16 9.01 43.91 -31.58
C SER A 16 7.58 43.61 -32.01
N GLY A 17 6.62 44.26 -31.33
CA GLY A 17 5.38 44.69 -31.98
C GLY A 17 4.11 44.15 -31.37
N CYS A 18 3.68 44.72 -30.24
CA CYS A 18 2.27 44.79 -29.89
C CYS A 18 1.54 45.58 -30.99
N ILE A 19 0.53 45.01 -31.62
CA ILE A 19 -0.39 45.78 -32.49
C ILE A 19 -1.81 45.52 -32.01
N SER A 20 -2.31 46.46 -31.23
CA SER A 20 -3.74 46.70 -31.04
C SER A 20 -4.34 47.07 -32.39
N ASN A 21 -5.29 46.29 -32.90
CA ASN A 21 -6.09 46.71 -34.04
C ASN A 21 -7.55 46.29 -33.83
N SER A 22 -8.31 47.19 -33.20
CA SER A 22 -9.76 47.17 -33.18
C SER A 22 -10.28 47.49 -34.59
N ARG A 23 -10.37 46.47 -35.45
CA ARG A 23 -11.15 46.54 -36.69
C ARG A 23 -12.57 46.06 -36.38
N SER A 24 -13.52 46.97 -36.41
CA SER A 24 -14.94 46.64 -36.44
C SER A 24 -15.22 45.75 -37.66
N ILE A 25 -15.67 44.52 -37.40
CA ILE A 25 -16.02 43.55 -38.44
C ILE A 25 -17.41 43.95 -38.94
N THR A 26 -17.48 44.71 -40.04
CA THR A 26 -18.72 44.82 -40.81
C THR A 26 -18.93 43.48 -41.52
N LEU A 27 -19.76 42.62 -40.92
CA LEU A 27 -20.17 41.36 -41.54
C LEU A 27 -21.05 41.68 -42.75
N ASP A 28 -20.46 41.65 -43.94
CA ASP A 28 -21.18 41.70 -45.21
C ASP A 28 -22.26 40.61 -45.25
N ALA A 29 -23.48 40.98 -45.64
CA ALA A 29 -24.62 40.04 -45.74
C ALA A 29 -24.30 38.86 -46.68
N GLY A 30 -23.43 39.08 -47.68
CA GLY A 30 -22.91 38.03 -48.54
C GLY A 30 -22.03 37.00 -47.81
N ALA A 31 -21.25 37.45 -46.82
CA ALA A 31 -20.42 36.57 -45.99
C ALA A 31 -21.28 35.66 -45.10
N ILE A 32 -22.40 36.18 -44.57
CA ILE A 32 -23.35 35.41 -43.75
C ILE A 32 -24.07 34.34 -44.59
N GLN A 33 -24.45 34.64 -45.84
CA GLN A 33 -25.08 33.65 -46.73
C GLN A 33 -24.12 32.52 -47.13
N ARG A 34 -22.82 32.81 -47.31
CA ARG A 34 -21.79 31.80 -47.60
C ARG A 34 -21.56 30.83 -46.42
N MET A 35 -21.76 31.29 -45.18
CA MET A 35 -21.73 30.43 -43.99
C MET A 35 -23.01 29.59 -43.82
N LYS A 36 -24.16 30.05 -44.29
CA LYS A 36 -25.43 29.30 -44.25
C LYS A 36 -25.47 28.11 -45.23
N ARG A 37 -24.63 28.11 -46.26
CA ARG A 37 -24.49 27.01 -47.22
C ARG A 37 -23.00 26.80 -47.54
N PRO A 38 -22.21 26.21 -46.62
CA PRO A 38 -20.87 25.80 -46.96
C PRO A 38 -20.99 24.86 -48.16
N THR A 39 -20.37 25.22 -49.27
CA THR A 39 -20.33 24.36 -50.46
C THR A 39 -19.86 22.98 -50.00
N ARG A 40 -20.76 22.00 -50.09
CA ARG A 40 -20.49 20.58 -49.79
C ARG A 40 -19.64 20.02 -50.91
N GLY A 41 -18.43 20.56 -51.08
CA GLY A 41 -17.41 19.99 -51.92
C GLY A 41 -16.96 18.68 -51.28
N GLY A 42 -17.08 17.58 -52.02
CA GLY A 42 -16.52 16.31 -51.58
C GLY A 42 -15.04 16.51 -51.25
N GLN A 43 -14.61 16.06 -50.06
CA GLN A 43 -13.20 16.06 -49.75
C GLN A 43 -12.49 15.20 -50.79
N ASN A 44 -11.44 15.73 -51.43
CA ASN A 44 -10.64 14.99 -52.41
C ASN A 44 -10.14 13.70 -51.76
N LEU A 45 -10.67 12.55 -52.20
CA LEU A 45 -10.31 11.24 -51.65
C LEU A 45 -8.80 10.98 -51.77
N SER A 46 -8.17 11.48 -52.84
CA SER A 46 -6.72 11.43 -53.05
C SER A 46 -5.92 12.12 -51.94
N LEU A 47 -6.34 13.30 -51.49
CA LEU A 47 -5.68 14.02 -50.38
C LEU A 47 -5.90 13.30 -49.05
N ARG A 48 -7.07 12.69 -48.85
CA ARG A 48 -7.36 11.88 -47.66
C ARG A 48 -6.49 10.63 -47.62
N TYR A 49 -6.35 9.92 -48.74
CA TYR A 49 -5.47 8.75 -48.86
C TYR A 49 -4.01 9.11 -48.58
N ARG A 50 -3.51 10.19 -49.20
CA ARG A 50 -2.13 10.66 -48.98
C ARG A 50 -1.85 10.99 -47.52
N ARG A 51 -2.80 11.62 -46.81
CA ARG A 51 -2.68 11.92 -45.38
C ARG A 51 -2.65 10.63 -44.55
N LEU A 52 -3.51 9.67 -44.86
CA LEU A 52 -3.56 8.38 -44.18
C LEU A 52 -2.24 7.62 -44.33
N GLU A 53 -1.69 7.56 -45.55
CA GLU A 53 -0.40 6.92 -45.83
C GLU A 53 0.75 7.58 -45.06
N GLN A 54 0.76 8.92 -44.96
CA GLN A 54 1.76 9.64 -44.16
C GLN A 54 1.66 9.30 -42.67
N SER A 55 0.44 9.21 -42.12
CA SER A 55 0.22 8.83 -40.71
C SER A 55 0.64 7.37 -40.43
N LEU A 56 0.35 6.44 -41.35
CA LEU A 56 0.73 5.04 -41.21
C LEU A 56 2.26 4.87 -41.23
N ARG A 57 2.95 5.51 -42.19
CA ARG A 57 4.43 5.49 -42.24
C ARG A 57 5.07 6.10 -40.99
N GLY A 58 4.48 7.15 -40.43
CA GLY A 58 4.92 7.75 -39.17
C GLY A 58 4.75 6.81 -37.98
N LYS A 59 3.62 6.09 -37.90
CA LYS A 59 3.36 5.09 -36.86
C LYS A 59 4.35 3.93 -36.94
N ASP A 60 4.64 3.42 -38.14
CA ASP A 60 5.59 2.33 -38.33
C ASP A 60 7.02 2.72 -37.92
N ALA A 61 7.41 3.98 -38.15
CA ALA A 61 8.70 4.50 -37.68
C ALA A 61 8.76 4.55 -36.15
N LEU A 62 7.75 5.13 -35.51
CA LEU A 62 7.65 5.16 -34.04
C LEU A 62 7.64 3.75 -33.43
N GLN A 63 6.95 2.80 -34.07
CA GLN A 63 6.92 1.42 -33.60
C GLN A 63 8.29 0.74 -33.69
N ARG A 64 9.10 1.06 -34.72
CA ARG A 64 10.49 0.60 -34.82
C ARG A 64 11.36 1.23 -33.73
N ASP A 65 11.19 2.52 -33.46
CA ASP A 65 11.93 3.20 -32.38
C ASP A 65 11.61 2.64 -31.00
N ILE A 66 10.33 2.30 -30.75
CA ILE A 66 9.91 1.63 -29.50
C ILE A 66 10.61 0.28 -29.37
N ARG A 67 10.56 -0.56 -30.41
CA ARG A 67 11.20 -1.88 -30.40
C ARG A 67 12.72 -1.80 -30.21
N ALA A 68 13.37 -0.82 -30.84
CA ALA A 68 14.80 -0.60 -30.68
C ALA A 68 15.13 -0.20 -29.22
N ARG A 69 14.35 0.70 -28.63
CA ARG A 69 14.51 1.07 -27.21
C ARG A 69 14.24 -0.09 -26.25
N GLU A 70 13.26 -0.93 -26.55
CA GLU A 70 13.00 -2.15 -25.77
C GLU A 70 14.16 -3.15 -25.87
N SER A 71 14.77 -3.31 -27.05
CA SER A 71 15.94 -4.17 -27.21
C SER A 71 17.19 -3.60 -26.55
N ASP A 72 17.40 -2.28 -26.63
CA ASP A 72 18.53 -1.61 -25.98
C ASP A 72 18.35 -1.66 -24.44
N ALA A 73 17.13 -1.46 -23.94
CA ALA A 73 16.80 -1.65 -22.54
C ALA A 73 16.96 -3.10 -22.07
N ALA A 74 16.80 -4.09 -22.95
CA ALA A 74 17.06 -5.49 -22.63
C ALA A 74 18.57 -5.83 -22.62
N ALA A 75 19.40 -5.11 -23.39
CA ALA A 75 20.84 -5.33 -23.48
C ALA A 75 21.62 -4.57 -22.38
N ASP A 76 21.19 -3.36 -22.03
CA ASP A 76 21.88 -2.45 -21.10
C ASP A 76 21.23 -2.41 -19.71
N ALA A 77 20.40 -3.39 -19.32
CA ALA A 77 19.90 -3.47 -17.95
C ALA A 77 21.00 -4.05 -17.02
N PRO A 78 21.77 -3.24 -16.26
CA PRO A 78 22.41 -3.77 -15.07
C PRO A 78 21.27 -4.27 -14.16
N PHE A 79 21.53 -5.40 -13.52
CA PHE A 79 20.69 -6.08 -12.53
C PHE A 79 20.30 -5.15 -11.35
N LEU A 80 19.42 -4.18 -11.60
CA LEU A 80 18.65 -3.46 -10.61
C LEU A 80 17.22 -3.94 -10.78
N ALA A 81 17.01 -5.18 -10.34
CA ALA A 81 15.72 -5.74 -10.00
C ALA A 81 15.12 -4.96 -8.82
N SER A 82 14.76 -3.69 -9.04
CA SER A 82 13.95 -2.92 -8.11
C SER A 82 12.49 -3.28 -8.34
N GLY A 83 12.07 -4.37 -7.69
CA GLY A 83 10.78 -4.42 -7.01
C GLY A 83 9.50 -4.34 -7.83
N VAL A 84 9.49 -4.81 -9.08
CA VAL A 84 8.23 -5.31 -9.64
C VAL A 84 8.20 -6.80 -9.35
N THR A 85 7.65 -7.19 -8.20
CA THR A 85 7.15 -8.56 -8.05
C THR A 85 6.03 -8.71 -9.05
N GLN A 86 6.40 -9.08 -10.29
CA GLN A 86 5.43 -9.46 -11.29
C GLN A 86 4.62 -10.59 -10.68
N ASP A 87 3.39 -10.24 -10.39
CA ASP A 87 2.28 -11.06 -9.98
C ASP A 87 2.20 -12.31 -10.87
N VAL A 88 2.86 -13.39 -10.43
CA VAL A 88 2.93 -14.66 -11.14
C VAL A 88 1.66 -15.44 -10.81
N SER A 89 0.57 -15.15 -11.51
CA SER A 89 -0.45 -16.12 -11.98
C SER A 89 -1.77 -15.44 -12.31
N ARG A 90 -1.87 -14.79 -13.47
CA ARG A 90 -3.14 -14.19 -13.95
C ARG A 90 -4.30 -15.19 -14.04
N TYR A 91 -4.00 -16.48 -14.24
CA TYR A 91 -5.03 -17.51 -14.37
C TYR A 91 -4.57 -18.84 -13.75
N PHE A 92 -5.41 -19.44 -12.91
CA PHE A 92 -5.24 -20.80 -12.41
C PHE A 92 -6.36 -21.68 -12.94
N ARG A 93 -6.01 -22.70 -13.72
CA ARG A 93 -6.98 -23.63 -14.35
C ARG A 93 -8.09 -22.91 -15.14
N GLY A 94 -7.77 -21.77 -15.75
CA GLY A 94 -8.71 -20.95 -16.52
C GLY A 94 -9.58 -20.00 -15.67
N LEU A 95 -9.43 -20.01 -14.35
CA LEU A 95 -10.06 -19.04 -13.45
C LEU A 95 -9.07 -17.92 -13.13
N GLU A 96 -9.55 -16.67 -13.19
CA GLU A 96 -8.76 -15.50 -12.82
C GLU A 96 -8.53 -15.48 -11.31
N ILE A 97 -7.27 -15.34 -10.89
CA ILE A 97 -6.92 -15.24 -9.48
C ILE A 97 -7.13 -13.79 -9.03
N PRO A 98 -7.94 -13.53 -7.99
CA PRO A 98 -8.05 -12.20 -7.41
C PRO A 98 -6.73 -11.70 -6.85
N HIS A 99 -6.43 -10.41 -7.05
CA HIS A 99 -5.19 -9.79 -6.62
C HIS A 99 -5.35 -8.93 -5.35
N GLU A 100 -4.40 -9.12 -4.43
CA GLU A 100 -4.02 -8.28 -3.30
C GLU A 100 -4.08 -6.75 -3.51
N PRO A 101 -5.08 -5.94 -3.13
CA PRO A 101 -4.91 -4.50 -3.28
C PRO A 101 -3.72 -4.04 -2.43
N LYS A 102 -2.88 -3.16 -3.00
CA LYS A 102 -1.69 -2.67 -2.31
C LYS A 102 -2.10 -1.65 -1.24
N PRO A 103 -1.61 -1.75 -0.01
CA PRO A 103 -1.90 -0.75 1.01
C PRO A 103 -1.35 0.62 0.60
N PRO A 104 -2.11 1.70 0.84
CA PRO A 104 -1.66 3.05 0.53
C PRO A 104 -0.48 3.45 1.43
N GLN A 105 0.39 4.30 0.91
CA GLN A 105 1.51 4.83 1.68
C GLN A 105 1.06 5.97 2.59
N SER A 106 1.80 6.23 3.68
CA SER A 106 1.52 7.36 4.58
C SER A 106 1.46 8.70 3.86
N ASP A 107 2.28 8.85 2.83
CA ASP A 107 2.45 10.10 2.07
C ASP A 107 1.26 10.37 1.13
N GLU A 108 0.45 9.36 0.84
CA GLU A 108 -0.78 9.49 0.04
C GLU A 108 -1.95 10.00 0.90
N CYS A 109 -1.87 9.86 2.22
CA CYS A 109 -2.84 10.41 3.14
C CYS A 109 -2.56 11.90 3.39
N CYS A 110 -3.47 12.76 2.93
CA CYS A 110 -3.33 14.21 3.09
C CYS A 110 -3.45 14.69 4.55
N MET A 111 -3.95 13.85 5.48
CA MET A 111 -4.17 14.14 6.92
C MET A 111 -4.97 15.42 7.24
N SER A 112 -5.56 16.08 6.24
CA SER A 112 -6.25 17.37 6.36
C SER A 112 -7.77 17.29 6.15
N GLY A 113 -8.30 16.07 6.03
CA GLY A 113 -9.74 15.83 5.84
C GLY A 113 -10.20 16.01 4.39
N CYS A 114 -9.63 15.25 3.45
CA CYS A 114 -10.12 15.20 2.07
C CYS A 114 -11.55 14.65 1.99
N ALA A 115 -12.28 15.02 0.94
CA ALA A 115 -13.65 14.55 0.70
C ALA A 115 -13.75 13.03 0.50
N VAL A 116 -12.67 12.37 0.07
CA VAL A 116 -12.53 10.91 -0.04
C VAL A 116 -11.21 10.53 0.61
N CYS A 117 -11.26 9.64 1.60
CA CYS A 117 -10.06 9.14 2.26
C CYS A 117 -9.45 8.00 1.42
N VAL A 118 -8.13 7.99 1.27
CA VAL A 118 -7.42 6.92 0.56
C VAL A 118 -7.57 5.58 1.29
N TYR A 119 -7.68 5.60 2.63
CA TYR A 119 -7.92 4.39 3.41
C TYR A 119 -9.31 3.82 3.18
N ASP A 120 -10.35 4.66 3.04
CA ASP A 120 -11.71 4.19 2.74
C ASP A 120 -11.74 3.50 1.36
N LEU A 121 -11.10 4.08 0.34
CA LEU A 121 -10.96 3.45 -0.98
C LEU A 121 -10.21 2.12 -0.91
N TYR A 122 -9.19 2.05 -0.05
CA TYR A 122 -8.46 0.81 0.17
C TYR A 122 -9.33 -0.25 0.85
N GLU A 123 -10.12 0.12 1.84
CA GLU A 123 -11.07 -0.77 2.51
C GLU A 123 -12.12 -1.32 1.53
N GLU A 124 -12.72 -0.46 0.70
CA GLU A 124 -13.63 -0.88 -0.37
C GLU A 124 -12.97 -1.88 -1.33
N SER A 125 -11.71 -1.61 -1.71
CA SER A 125 -10.94 -2.52 -2.58
C SER A 125 -10.64 -3.86 -1.91
N LEU A 126 -10.40 -3.87 -0.60
CA LEU A 126 -10.20 -5.09 0.19
C LEU A 126 -11.48 -5.90 0.28
N GLU A 127 -12.62 -5.26 0.48
CA GLU A 127 -13.92 -5.95 0.50
C GLU A 127 -14.21 -6.61 -0.86
N ALA A 128 -14.01 -5.89 -1.96
CA ALA A 128 -14.16 -6.42 -3.32
C ALA A 128 -13.20 -7.61 -3.58
N TYR A 129 -11.97 -7.52 -3.09
CA TYR A 129 -11.01 -8.61 -3.16
C TYR A 129 -11.47 -9.85 -2.36
N GLN A 130 -11.99 -9.66 -1.15
CA GLN A 130 -12.49 -10.79 -0.34
C GLN A 130 -13.70 -11.48 -0.99
N GLN A 131 -14.60 -10.69 -1.59
CA GLN A 131 -15.76 -11.22 -2.33
C GLN A 131 -15.32 -12.04 -3.55
N SER A 132 -14.41 -11.50 -4.37
CA SER A 132 -13.88 -12.22 -5.53
C SER A 132 -13.10 -13.48 -5.13
N LEU A 133 -12.35 -13.45 -4.03
CA LEU A 133 -11.73 -14.65 -3.46
C LEU A 133 -12.75 -15.70 -3.04
N ALA A 134 -13.86 -15.30 -2.42
CA ALA A 134 -14.90 -16.26 -2.03
C ALA A 134 -15.50 -16.95 -3.25
N VAL A 135 -15.83 -16.19 -4.29
CA VAL A 135 -16.34 -16.73 -5.57
C VAL A 135 -15.32 -17.65 -6.23
N PHE A 136 -14.05 -17.24 -6.28
CA PHE A 136 -12.95 -18.04 -6.83
C PHE A 136 -12.80 -19.39 -6.10
N ARG A 137 -12.84 -19.38 -4.77
CA ARG A 137 -12.78 -20.61 -3.95
C ARG A 137 -13.98 -21.53 -4.20
N LEU A 138 -15.19 -20.97 -4.29
CA LEU A 138 -16.39 -21.75 -4.62
C LEU A 138 -16.28 -22.40 -6.01
N ALA A 139 -15.73 -21.69 -7.00
CA ALA A 139 -15.47 -22.24 -8.34
C ALA A 139 -14.41 -23.35 -8.34
N LEU A 140 -13.40 -23.26 -7.48
CA LEU A 140 -12.40 -24.32 -7.32
C LEU A 140 -12.96 -25.55 -6.61
N GLN A 141 -13.82 -25.35 -5.62
CA GLN A 141 -14.50 -26.44 -4.92
C GLN A 141 -15.47 -27.17 -5.85
N SER A 142 -16.24 -26.44 -6.67
CA SER A 142 -17.16 -27.06 -7.64
C SER A 142 -16.44 -27.82 -8.75
N SER A 143 -15.21 -27.42 -9.09
CA SER A 143 -14.34 -28.17 -10.01
C SER A 143 -13.56 -29.31 -9.35
N GLY A 144 -13.78 -29.58 -8.06
CA GLY A 144 -13.18 -30.71 -7.33
C GLY A 144 -11.68 -30.58 -7.09
N VAL A 145 -11.14 -29.36 -7.10
CA VAL A 145 -9.72 -29.11 -6.93
C VAL A 145 -9.35 -29.09 -5.45
N ALA A 146 -8.50 -30.02 -5.02
CA ALA A 146 -8.01 -30.10 -3.64
C ALA A 146 -7.27 -28.82 -3.20
N GLU A 147 -7.49 -28.41 -1.94
CA GLU A 147 -7.00 -27.14 -1.37
C GLU A 147 -5.46 -27.02 -1.34
N GLU A 148 -4.76 -28.16 -1.31
CA GLU A 148 -3.30 -28.22 -1.33
C GLU A 148 -2.73 -27.66 -2.63
N SER A 149 -3.45 -27.85 -3.73
CA SER A 149 -3.03 -27.41 -5.06
C SER A 149 -3.32 -25.93 -5.33
N TRP A 150 -4.02 -25.25 -4.42
CA TRP A 150 -4.34 -23.84 -4.56
C TRP A 150 -3.10 -22.97 -4.27
N PRO A 151 -2.95 -21.82 -4.94
CA PRO A 151 -1.93 -20.83 -4.63
C PRO A 151 -1.95 -20.43 -3.15
N GLN A 152 -0.78 -20.28 -2.54
CA GLN A 152 -0.63 -20.06 -1.09
C GLN A 152 -1.43 -18.87 -0.55
N HIS A 153 -1.57 -17.78 -1.32
CA HIS A 153 -2.29 -16.58 -0.91
C HIS A 153 -3.82 -16.75 -0.98
N THR A 154 -4.33 -17.65 -1.83
CA THR A 154 -5.77 -17.94 -1.94
C THR A 154 -6.25 -18.99 -0.95
N ARG A 155 -5.34 -19.83 -0.43
CA ARG A 155 -5.64 -20.92 0.51
C ARG A 155 -6.29 -20.39 1.78
N ILE A 156 -7.22 -21.16 2.33
CA ILE A 156 -7.83 -20.88 3.63
C ILE A 156 -6.73 -21.00 4.69
N LYS A 157 -6.28 -19.87 5.23
CA LYS A 157 -5.22 -19.84 6.26
C LYS A 157 -5.80 -20.32 7.60
N ASN A 158 -5.86 -21.63 7.80
CA ASN A 158 -6.06 -22.22 9.14
C ASN A 158 -4.82 -22.00 10.06
N ALA A 159 -3.75 -21.39 9.53
CA ALA A 159 -2.45 -21.21 10.18
C ALA A 159 -2.41 -20.18 11.33
N ALA A 160 -3.42 -19.32 11.47
CA ALA A 160 -3.53 -18.47 12.65
C ALA A 160 -3.90 -19.28 13.91
N SER A 161 -4.43 -20.49 13.77
CA SER A 161 -4.74 -21.35 14.92
C SER A 161 -3.45 -21.84 15.58
N SER A 162 -2.53 -22.49 14.86
CA SER A 162 -1.36 -23.18 15.46
C SER A 162 -0.44 -22.29 16.31
N LYS A 163 -0.12 -21.06 15.86
CA LYS A 163 0.70 -20.14 16.67
C LYS A 163 -0.06 -19.54 17.85
N LYS A 164 -1.37 -19.31 17.68
CA LYS A 164 -2.24 -18.87 18.78
C LYS A 164 -2.42 -20.00 19.80
N THR A 165 -2.45 -21.26 19.39
CA THR A 165 -2.57 -22.41 20.31
C THR A 165 -1.43 -22.39 21.32
N VAL A 166 -0.17 -22.30 20.88
CA VAL A 166 0.99 -22.32 21.79
C VAL A 166 0.97 -21.14 22.77
N THR A 167 0.63 -19.93 22.32
CA THR A 167 0.55 -18.75 23.21
C THR A 167 -0.64 -18.81 24.17
N LEU A 168 -1.77 -19.38 23.75
CA LEU A 168 -2.97 -19.51 24.59
C LEU A 168 -2.77 -20.60 25.65
N THR A 169 -2.10 -21.70 25.31
CA THR A 169 -1.75 -22.76 26.26
C THR A 169 -0.84 -22.24 27.38
N ALA A 170 0.18 -21.44 27.03
CA ALA A 170 1.09 -20.86 28.03
C ALA A 170 0.38 -19.89 29.00
N PHE A 171 -0.60 -19.12 28.51
CA PHE A 171 -1.35 -18.20 29.36
C PHE A 171 -2.34 -18.92 30.29
N GLU A 172 -2.99 -19.98 29.80
CA GLU A 172 -3.89 -20.82 30.58
C GLU A 172 -3.15 -21.52 31.74
N GLU A 173 -1.93 -22.02 31.48
CA GLU A 173 -1.04 -22.58 32.51
C GLU A 173 -0.68 -21.53 33.59
N LEU A 174 -0.39 -20.29 33.18
CA LEU A 174 -0.08 -19.21 34.11
C LEU A 174 -1.29 -18.89 35.02
N GLU A 175 -2.49 -18.79 34.46
CA GLU A 175 -3.69 -18.53 35.24
C GLU A 175 -3.99 -19.63 36.27
N GLN A 176 -3.80 -20.89 35.90
CA GLN A 176 -3.94 -22.03 36.82
C GLN A 176 -2.90 -21.96 37.94
N SER A 177 -1.65 -21.60 37.62
CA SER A 177 -0.59 -21.44 38.62
C SER A 177 -0.88 -20.31 39.62
N LEU A 178 -1.49 -19.21 39.15
CA LEU A 178 -1.88 -18.09 40.00
C LEU A 178 -3.07 -18.42 40.89
N LYS A 179 -4.04 -19.21 40.40
CA LYS A 179 -5.16 -19.72 41.20
C LYS A 179 -4.67 -20.64 42.32
N ALA A 180 -3.81 -21.61 41.98
CA ALA A 180 -3.23 -22.53 42.97
C ALA A 180 -2.39 -21.82 44.05
N LYS A 181 -1.77 -20.67 43.74
CA LYS A 181 -1.07 -19.83 44.73
C LYS A 181 -1.99 -18.90 45.51
N LYS A 182 -3.12 -18.47 44.95
CA LYS A 182 -4.11 -17.63 45.63
C LYS A 182 -4.91 -18.40 46.68
N ASP A 183 -5.26 -19.64 46.41
CA ASP A 183 -6.03 -20.48 47.34
C ASP A 183 -5.38 -20.65 48.72
N PRO A 184 -4.06 -20.94 48.86
CA PRO A 184 -3.42 -21.01 50.16
C PRO A 184 -3.36 -19.64 50.84
N ILE A 185 -3.09 -18.57 50.10
CA ILE A 185 -3.03 -17.20 50.64
C ILE A 185 -4.40 -16.76 51.16
N LEU A 186 -5.49 -17.07 50.45
CA LEU A 186 -6.85 -16.78 50.91
C LEU A 186 -7.21 -17.60 52.15
N SER A 187 -6.80 -18.87 52.23
CA SER A 187 -7.02 -19.68 53.42
C SER A 187 -6.25 -19.16 54.65
N GLU A 188 -5.06 -18.59 54.44
CA GLU A 188 -4.21 -18.05 55.50
C GLU A 188 -4.65 -16.64 55.95
N VAL A 189 -5.16 -15.81 55.05
CA VAL A 189 -5.72 -14.49 55.37
C VAL A 189 -7.12 -14.57 56.01
N THR A 190 -7.89 -15.63 55.72
CA THR A 190 -9.21 -15.87 56.34
C THR A 190 -9.10 -16.56 57.71
N SER A 191 -7.89 -17.01 58.08
CA SER A 191 -7.61 -17.42 59.45
C SER A 191 -7.74 -16.18 60.35
N PRO A 192 -8.51 -16.22 61.45
CA PRO A 192 -8.71 -15.05 62.29
C PRO A 192 -7.35 -14.60 62.80
N ILE A 193 -6.98 -13.35 62.49
CA ILE A 193 -5.75 -12.68 62.91
C ILE A 193 -5.51 -13.00 64.39
N GLN A 194 -4.58 -13.91 64.68
CA GLN A 194 -4.13 -14.11 66.04
C GLN A 194 -3.32 -12.88 66.40
N ARG A 195 -3.95 -11.98 67.17
CA ARG A 195 -3.33 -10.80 67.76
C ARG A 195 -2.10 -11.29 68.51
N ARG A 196 -0.90 -10.97 67.99
CA ARG A 196 0.37 -11.27 68.69
C ARG A 196 0.22 -10.72 70.11
N GLN A 197 0.28 -11.60 71.10
CA GLN A 197 0.28 -11.19 72.48
C GLN A 197 1.59 -10.43 72.73
N ASN A 198 1.50 -9.21 73.26
CA ASN A 198 2.68 -8.45 73.63
C ASN A 198 3.45 -9.25 74.69
N PRO A 199 4.78 -9.38 74.56
CA PRO A 199 5.57 -10.02 75.60
C PRO A 199 5.42 -9.21 76.89
N THR A 200 4.92 -9.85 77.95
CA THR A 200 4.85 -9.26 79.28
C THR A 200 6.25 -9.33 79.89
N TRP A 201 7.08 -8.32 79.63
CA TRP A 201 8.40 -8.24 80.25
C TRP A 201 8.24 -8.20 81.77
N THR A 202 8.97 -9.07 82.45
CA THR A 202 9.03 -9.05 83.91
C THR A 202 9.95 -7.91 84.37
N VAL A 203 9.70 -7.34 85.56
CA VAL A 203 10.51 -6.22 86.08
C VAL A 203 12.00 -6.60 86.17
N SER A 204 12.31 -7.88 86.39
CA SER A 204 13.67 -8.44 86.37
C SER A 204 14.35 -8.36 85.00
N GLU A 205 13.64 -8.66 83.92
CA GLU A 205 14.20 -8.60 82.55
C GLU A 205 14.50 -7.16 82.12
N LEU A 206 13.67 -6.20 82.58
CA LEU A 206 13.93 -4.77 82.36
C LEU A 206 15.19 -4.30 83.12
N PHE A 207 15.39 -4.80 84.35
CA PHE A 207 16.57 -4.46 85.15
C PHE A 207 17.86 -5.02 84.52
N GLU A 208 17.84 -6.26 84.02
CA GLU A 208 18.99 -6.82 83.31
C GLU A 208 19.30 -6.02 82.04
N CYS A 209 18.28 -5.59 81.29
CA CYS A 209 18.47 -4.80 80.09
C CYS A 209 19.07 -3.41 80.39
N VAL A 210 18.64 -2.76 81.48
CA VAL A 210 19.21 -1.48 81.95
C VAL A 210 20.63 -1.66 82.49
N GLN A 211 20.89 -2.76 83.21
CA GLN A 211 22.22 -3.10 83.70
C GLN A 211 23.20 -3.36 82.55
N TRP A 212 22.76 -4.04 81.48
CA TRP A 212 23.54 -4.24 80.26
C TRP A 212 23.88 -2.92 79.57
N LEU A 213 22.90 -2.01 79.45
CA LEU A 213 23.09 -0.67 78.87
C LEU A 213 24.01 0.23 79.70
N ALA A 214 23.99 0.08 81.03
CA ALA A 214 24.89 0.80 81.93
C ALA A 214 26.33 0.26 81.86
N PHE A 215 26.51 -1.05 81.64
CA PHE A 215 27.83 -1.68 81.54
C PHE A 215 28.47 -1.53 80.15
N SER A 216 27.66 -1.38 79.09
CA SER A 216 28.16 -1.21 77.72
C SER A 216 28.67 0.21 77.40
N ARG A 217 28.68 1.13 78.37
CA ARG A 217 29.19 2.52 78.24
C ARG A 217 30.42 2.80 79.11
N ARG A 218 31.11 1.78 79.61
CA ARG A 218 32.37 1.92 80.35
C ARG A 218 33.53 1.25 79.62
#